data_AF-A0A6L9KDY6-F1
#
_entry.id   AF-A0A6L9KDY6-F1
#
_cell.length_a   1.000
_cell.length_b   1.000
_cell.length_c   1.000
_cell.angle_alpha   90.00
_cell.angle_beta   90.00
_cell.angle_gamma   90.00
#
_symmetry.space_group_name_H-M   'P 1'
#
loop_
_entity.id
_entity.type
_entity.pdbx_description
1 polymer ?
#
loop_
_entity_poly.entity_id
_entity_poly.type
_entity_poly.pdbx_seq_one_letter_code
_entity_poly.pdbx_strand_id
1 'polypeptide(L)'
;MTFFSFIICALALSVSTVNAQSKSPSSNQADIRDADGNVYTTVTIGTQTWLVENLRTTKYRNGDEIGTTSTPDIDISAETSPKYQWVYRGNEANLANYGRLYTWYAATDPR
;
A
#
# COMPACT_ATOMS: atom_id res chain seq x y z
N MET A 1 41.86 -33.02 -61.07
CA MET A 1 41.77 -33.43 -59.65
C MET A 1 40.80 -32.49 -58.97
N THR A 2 39.49 -32.78 -59.02
CA THR A 2 38.72 -33.49 -57.96
C THR A 2 38.67 -32.64 -56.68
N PHE A 3 37.52 -32.17 -56.17
CA PHE A 3 36.29 -32.91 -55.91
C PHE A 3 35.06 -32.00 -55.88
N PHE A 4 33.98 -32.46 -56.51
CA PHE A 4 32.59 -32.17 -56.16
C PHE A 4 32.34 -32.61 -54.71
N SER A 5 31.73 -31.76 -53.88
CA SER A 5 31.05 -32.21 -52.67
C SER A 5 29.61 -31.72 -52.68
N PHE A 6 28.74 -32.70 -52.63
CA PHE A 6 27.29 -32.66 -52.53
C PHE A 6 26.83 -32.35 -51.08
N ILE A 7 25.54 -32.01 -50.90
CA ILE A 7 24.71 -32.23 -49.68
C ILE A 7 25.02 -31.16 -48.58
N ILE A 8 24.11 -30.33 -48.05
CA ILE A 8 22.69 -30.48 -47.64
C ILE A 8 21.95 -29.13 -47.75
N CYS A 9 20.80 -29.16 -48.40
CA CYS A 9 19.70 -28.22 -48.20
C CYS A 9 19.08 -28.49 -46.83
N ALA A 10 19.31 -27.61 -45.85
CA ALA A 10 18.61 -27.67 -44.56
C ALA A 10 17.57 -26.55 -44.53
N LEU A 11 16.37 -26.90 -44.99
CA LEU A 11 15.14 -26.16 -44.76
C LEU A 11 14.84 -26.22 -43.26
N ALA A 12 15.28 -25.23 -42.48
CA ALA A 12 14.87 -25.08 -41.09
C ALA A 12 13.43 -24.54 -41.05
N LEU A 13 12.45 -25.44 -41.11
CA LEU A 13 11.09 -25.18 -40.67
C LEU A 13 11.04 -25.28 -39.15
N SER A 14 10.38 -24.30 -38.55
CA SER A 14 9.87 -24.27 -37.16
C SER A 14 10.96 -24.09 -36.09
N VAL A 15 10.75 -23.37 -35.00
CA VAL A 15 9.54 -22.86 -34.37
C VAL A 15 9.91 -21.45 -33.92
N SER A 16 9.11 -20.43 -34.25
CA SER A 16 9.16 -19.18 -33.48
C SER A 16 8.83 -19.60 -32.06
N THR A 17 9.84 -19.71 -31.19
CA THR A 17 9.58 -19.75 -29.76
C THR A 17 8.82 -18.46 -29.51
N VAL A 18 7.50 -18.58 -29.29
CA VAL A 18 6.79 -17.58 -28.54
C VAL A 18 7.57 -17.50 -27.24
N ASN A 19 8.42 -16.49 -27.11
CA ASN A 19 8.82 -16.06 -25.79
C ASN A 19 7.47 -15.78 -25.14
N ALA A 20 7.04 -16.68 -24.27
CA ALA A 20 6.09 -16.34 -23.25
C ALA A 20 6.77 -15.17 -22.56
N GLN A 21 6.38 -13.95 -22.92
CA GLN A 21 6.58 -12.82 -22.05
C GLN A 21 5.97 -13.29 -20.76
N SER A 22 6.81 -13.72 -19.82
CA SER A 22 6.49 -13.59 -18.42
C SER A 22 6.14 -12.12 -18.33
N LYS A 23 4.84 -11.84 -18.35
CA LYS A 23 4.33 -10.59 -17.87
C LYS A 23 4.83 -10.59 -16.44
N SER A 24 6.03 -10.02 -16.23
CA SER A 24 6.39 -9.52 -14.92
C SER A 24 5.15 -8.75 -14.52
N PRO A 25 4.51 -9.06 -13.40
CA PRO A 25 3.60 -8.12 -12.84
C PRO A 25 4.53 -6.96 -12.46
N SER A 26 4.77 -6.05 -13.40
CA SER A 26 5.08 -4.67 -13.08
C SER A 26 3.79 -4.17 -12.44
N SER A 27 3.56 -4.60 -11.19
CA SER A 27 2.57 -4.03 -10.31
C SER A 27 3.10 -2.64 -9.98
N ASN A 28 2.99 -1.74 -10.94
CA ASN A 28 2.77 -0.33 -10.67
C ASN A 28 1.33 -0.20 -10.14
N GLN A 29 0.98 -0.99 -9.13
CA GLN A 29 -0.08 -0.61 -8.21
C GLN A 29 0.60 0.52 -7.45
N ALA A 30 0.20 1.76 -7.72
CA ALA A 30 0.70 2.89 -6.96
C ALA A 30 0.35 2.60 -5.50
N ASP A 31 1.37 2.22 -4.71
CA ASP A 31 1.23 1.99 -3.29
C ASP A 31 0.55 3.22 -2.69
N ILE A 32 -0.64 3.06 -2.10
CA ILE A 32 -1.22 4.13 -1.32
C ILE A 32 -0.37 4.25 -0.07
N ARG A 33 0.17 5.45 0.14
CA ARG A 33 1.05 5.78 1.26
C ARG A 33 0.44 6.89 2.09
N ASP A 34 0.59 6.79 3.40
CA ASP A 34 0.28 7.90 4.30
C ASP A 34 1.50 8.83 4.51
N ALA A 35 1.32 9.87 5.32
CA ALA A 35 2.35 10.88 5.61
C ALA A 35 3.53 10.34 6.45
N ASP A 36 3.39 9.15 7.04
CA ASP A 36 4.49 8.43 7.70
C ASP A 36 5.19 7.43 6.77
N GLY A 37 4.71 7.30 5.53
CA GLY A 37 5.24 6.36 4.55
C GLY A 37 4.77 4.91 4.74
N ASN A 38 3.74 4.67 5.56
CA ASN A 38 3.13 3.35 5.65
C ASN A 38 2.48 3.02 4.29
N VAL A 39 2.78 1.84 3.76
CA VAL A 39 2.21 1.32 2.52
C VAL A 39 0.97 0.49 2.84
N TYR A 40 -0.09 0.67 2.06
CA TYR A 40 -1.37 -0.03 2.19
C TYR A 40 -1.73 -0.78 0.92
N THR A 41 -2.23 -2.00 1.10
CA THR A 41 -2.81 -2.77 0.01
C THR A 41 -4.19 -2.20 -0.29
N THR A 42 -4.54 -2.11 -1.57
CA THR A 42 -5.86 -1.62 -1.99
C THR A 42 -6.66 -2.67 -2.74
N VAL A 43 -7.98 -2.59 -2.58
CA VAL A 43 -8.95 -3.38 -3.33
C VAL A 43 -10.02 -2.47 -3.90
N THR A 44 -10.33 -2.62 -5.19
CA THR A 44 -11.42 -1.90 -5.83
C THR A 44 -12.71 -2.68 -5.65
N ILE A 45 -13.72 -2.03 -5.05
CA ILE A 45 -15.06 -2.58 -4.88
C ILE A 45 -16.04 -1.60 -5.53
N GLY A 46 -16.67 -2.02 -6.63
CA GLY A 46 -17.49 -1.14 -7.46
C GLY A 46 -16.63 -0.05 -8.12
N THR A 47 -16.94 1.21 -7.84
CA THR A 47 -16.20 2.39 -8.34
C THR A 47 -15.22 2.97 -7.32
N GLN A 48 -15.17 2.42 -6.11
CA GLN A 48 -14.37 2.94 -5.01
C GLN A 48 -13.15 2.04 -4.76
N THR A 49 -12.04 2.66 -4.35
CA THR A 49 -10.83 1.96 -3.94
C THR A 49 -10.74 2.02 -2.42
N TRP A 50 -10.65 0.85 -1.79
CA TRP A 50 -10.61 0.69 -0.34
C TRP A 50 -9.23 0.21 0.09
N LEU A 51 -8.81 0.62 1.29
CA LEU A 51 -7.66 0.02 1.96
C LEU A 51 -8.07 -1.35 2.50
N VAL A 52 -7.17 -2.33 2.40
CA VAL A 52 -7.38 -3.66 3.00
C VAL A 52 -7.09 -3.60 4.50
N GLU A 53 -6.12 -2.78 4.91
CA GLU A 53 -5.71 -2.61 6.30
C GLU A 53 -6.25 -1.31 6.93
N ASN A 54 -6.25 -1.25 8.27
CA ASN A 54 -6.60 -0.04 9.01
C ASN A 54 -5.48 1.02 8.92
N LEU A 55 -5.86 2.29 8.96
CA LEU A 55 -4.93 3.43 8.89
C LEU A 55 -4.02 3.51 10.13
N ARG A 56 -2.72 3.75 9.92
CA ARG A 56 -1.66 3.76 10.94
C ARG A 56 -0.90 5.09 11.07
N THR A 57 -1.32 6.13 10.35
CA THR A 57 -0.65 7.43 10.35
C THR A 57 -0.72 8.14 11.72
N THR A 58 0.37 8.80 12.06
CA THR A 58 0.49 9.76 13.16
C THR A 58 0.48 11.19 12.66
N LYS A 59 0.36 11.40 11.35
CA LYS A 59 0.41 12.71 10.69
C LYS A 59 -0.79 12.97 9.80
N TYR A 60 -1.16 14.25 9.71
CA TYR A 60 -2.06 14.80 8.70
C TYR A 60 -1.41 14.80 7.31
N ARG A 61 -2.20 15.09 6.26
CA ARG A 61 -1.70 15.06 4.87
C ARG A 61 -0.59 16.09 4.64
N ASN A 62 -0.66 17.23 5.30
CA ASN A 62 0.39 18.26 5.27
C ASN A 62 1.66 17.91 6.07
N GLY A 63 1.67 16.78 6.79
CA GLY A 63 2.79 16.32 7.61
C GLY A 63 2.76 16.78 9.07
N ASP A 64 1.77 17.58 9.49
CA ASP A 64 1.59 17.95 10.89
C ASP A 64 1.28 16.70 11.73
N GLU A 65 1.81 16.64 12.94
CA GLU A 65 1.50 15.55 13.87
C GLU A 65 0.05 15.63 14.38
N ILE A 66 -0.57 14.46 14.48
CA ILE A 66 -1.83 14.27 15.18
C ILE A 66 -1.47 14.00 16.65
N GLY A 67 -1.99 14.84 17.54
CA GLY A 67 -1.66 14.78 18.97
C GLY A 67 -2.06 13.47 19.64
N THR A 68 -1.58 13.28 20.85
CA THR A 68 -2.04 12.24 21.78
C THR A 68 -2.21 12.84 23.16
N THR A 69 -2.98 12.19 24.01
CA THR A 69 -3.10 12.54 25.44
C THR A 69 -2.00 11.84 26.26
N SER A 70 -1.68 12.37 27.45
CA SER A 70 -0.64 11.77 28.32
C SER A 70 -0.89 10.30 28.67
N THR A 71 -2.16 9.90 28.75
CA THR A 71 -2.57 8.50 28.78
C THR A 71 -3.75 8.30 27.80
N PRO A 72 -3.86 7.13 27.15
CA PRO A 72 -4.92 6.86 26.17
C PRO A 72 -6.34 6.90 26.72
N ASP A 73 -6.51 6.75 28.04
CA ASP A 73 -7.80 6.64 28.71
C ASP A 73 -8.27 7.97 29.35
N ILE A 74 -7.63 9.10 29.00
CA ILE A 74 -8.11 10.42 29.45
C ILE A 74 -9.49 10.70 28.85
N ASP A 75 -10.40 11.14 29.71
CA ASP A 75 -11.70 11.62 29.28
C ASP A 75 -11.56 12.95 28.54
N ILE A 76 -11.84 12.92 27.24
CA ILE A 76 -11.81 14.06 26.33
C ILE A 76 -13.21 14.58 25.99
N SER A 77 -14.26 14.09 26.66
CA SER A 77 -15.66 14.44 26.35
C SER A 77 -15.99 15.92 26.57
N ALA A 78 -15.23 16.60 27.43
CA ALA A 78 -15.37 18.02 27.70
C ALA A 78 -14.61 18.92 26.71
N GLU A 79 -13.78 18.35 25.83
CA GLU A 79 -13.03 19.13 24.84
C GLU A 79 -13.91 19.53 23.66
N THR A 80 -13.75 20.76 23.17
CA THR A 80 -14.57 21.30 22.07
C THR A 80 -14.12 20.85 20.68
N SER A 81 -12.85 20.45 20.52
CA SER A 81 -12.28 19.99 19.26
C SER A 81 -11.07 19.07 19.47
N PRO A 82 -11.24 17.93 20.18
CA PRO A 82 -10.13 17.02 20.48
C PRO A 82 -9.59 16.38 19.20
N LYS A 83 -8.33 16.65 18.87
CA LYS A 83 -7.65 16.13 17.68
C LYS A 83 -6.54 15.17 18.10
N TYR A 84 -6.92 13.91 18.28
CA TYR A 84 -6.02 12.92 18.83
C TYR A 84 -6.07 11.60 18.08
N GLN A 85 -4.99 10.84 18.23
CA GLN A 85 -4.91 9.45 17.81
C GLN A 85 -4.29 8.58 18.91
N TRP A 86 -4.63 7.30 18.92
CA TRP A 86 -4.04 6.33 19.83
C TRP A 86 -3.93 4.94 19.19
N VAL A 87 -3.07 4.10 19.76
CA VAL A 87 -3.17 2.64 19.56
C VAL A 87 -4.20 2.05 20.51
N TYR A 88 -4.89 1.00 20.06
CA TYR A 88 -5.89 0.31 20.87
C TYR A 88 -5.30 -0.12 22.23
N ARG A 89 -5.92 0.32 23.33
CA ARG A 89 -5.47 0.10 24.73
C ARG A 89 -4.05 0.60 25.04
N GLY A 90 -3.52 1.58 24.29
CA GLY A 90 -2.16 2.09 24.55
C GLY A 90 -1.04 1.09 24.28
N ASN A 91 -1.32 -0.04 23.63
CA ASN A 91 -0.35 -1.09 23.39
C ASN A 91 0.06 -1.11 21.91
N GLU A 92 1.30 -0.77 21.61
CA GLU A 92 1.83 -0.75 20.24
C GLU A 92 1.81 -2.12 19.54
N ALA A 93 1.76 -3.23 20.29
CA ALA A 93 1.58 -4.57 19.71
C ALA A 93 0.23 -4.72 18.96
N ASN A 94 -0.74 -3.86 19.27
CA ASN A 94 -2.05 -3.84 18.62
C ASN A 94 -2.05 -3.09 17.28
N LEU A 95 -1.01 -2.30 16.98
CA LEU A 95 -0.95 -1.47 15.78
C LEU A 95 -1.08 -2.31 14.49
N ALA A 96 -0.47 -3.49 14.47
CA ALA A 96 -0.50 -4.39 13.31
C ALA A 96 -1.89 -4.98 13.05
N ASN A 97 -2.70 -5.17 14.11
CA ASN A 97 -4.01 -5.83 14.01
C ASN A 97 -5.16 -4.84 13.84
N TYR A 98 -5.10 -3.70 14.52
CA TYR A 98 -6.21 -2.76 14.61
C TYR A 98 -5.90 -1.37 14.05
N GLY A 99 -4.64 -1.08 13.71
CA GLY A 99 -4.23 0.25 13.32
C GLY A 99 -4.34 1.26 14.47
N ARG A 100 -4.56 2.53 14.12
CA ARG A 100 -4.78 3.61 15.09
C ARG A 100 -6.25 4.02 15.15
N LEU A 101 -6.66 4.47 16.32
CA LEU A 101 -7.94 5.09 16.60
C LEU A 101 -7.79 6.60 16.44
N TYR A 102 -8.79 7.26 15.86
CA TYR A 102 -8.77 8.71 15.65
C TYR A 102 -10.06 9.32 16.20
N THR A 103 -9.95 10.53 16.75
CA THR A 103 -11.14 11.32 17.04
C THR A 103 -11.81 11.79 15.75
N TRP A 104 -13.12 12.09 15.82
CA TRP A 104 -13.84 12.63 14.67
C TRP A 104 -13.23 13.94 14.14
N TYR A 105 -12.79 14.82 15.03
CA TYR A 105 -12.15 16.08 14.65
C TYR A 105 -10.78 15.88 13.99
N ALA A 106 -10.06 14.80 14.32
CA ALA A 106 -8.84 14.45 13.61
C ALA A 106 -9.15 13.86 12.22
N ALA A 107 -10.14 12.98 12.12
CA ALA A 107 -10.52 12.33 10.86
C ALA A 107 -11.14 13.27 9.81
N THR A 108 -11.75 14.37 10.26
CA THR A 108 -12.40 15.37 9.38
C THR A 108 -11.62 16.67 9.21
N ASP A 109 -10.39 16.72 9.71
CA ASP A 109 -9.53 17.88 9.54
C ASP A 109 -9.19 18.09 8.05
N PRO A 110 -9.27 19.33 7.52
CA PRO A 110 -9.01 19.59 6.10
C PRO A 110 -7.52 19.59 5.70
N ARG A 111 -6.59 19.55 6.65
CA ARG A 111 -5.14 19.68 6.43
C ARG A 111 -4.49 18.45 5.78
#